data_AF-A0A349IRF1-F1
#
_entry.id   AF-A0A349IRF1-F1
#
_cell.length_a   1.000
_cell.length_b   1.000
_cell.length_c   1.000
_cell.angle_alpha   90.00
_cell.angle_beta   90.00
_cell.angle_gamma   90.00
#
_symmetry.space_group_name_H-M   'P 1'
#
loop_
_entity.id
_entity.type
_entity.pdbx_description
1 polymer ?
#
loop_
_entity_poly.entity_id
_entity_poly.type
_entity_poly.pdbx_seq_one_letter_code
_entity_poly.pdbx_strand_id
1 'polypeptide(L)'
;MLHLELLSQHKNLSVIDLHKFKNSYEALEFLELELYRLYKNGEQYIRIVHGVGEGILKGKVHDALSKNPLVKEFRLEEHGGSTIVVLNII
;
A
#
# COMPACT_ATOMS: atom_id res chain seq x y z
N MET A 1 -6.04 -15.57 -3.12
CA MET A 1 -4.80 -15.91 -2.39
C MET A 1 -3.58 -16.04 -3.30
N LEU A 2 -3.58 -16.89 -4.34
CA LEU A 2 -2.42 -17.06 -5.26
C LEU A 2 -2.05 -15.78 -6.05
N HIS A 3 -3.05 -14.97 -6.41
CA HIS A 3 -2.87 -13.76 -7.22
C HIS A 3 -1.98 -12.67 -6.57
N LEU A 4 -2.22 -12.36 -5.29
CA LEU A 4 -1.40 -11.37 -4.57
C LEU A 4 0.04 -11.83 -4.35
N GLU A 5 0.24 -13.14 -4.24
CA GLU A 5 1.58 -13.72 -4.12
C GLU A 5 2.36 -13.56 -5.42
N LEU A 6 1.73 -13.85 -6.56
CA LEU A 6 2.31 -13.58 -7.87
C LEU A 6 2.65 -12.08 -8.02
N LEU A 7 1.75 -11.18 -7.64
CA LEU A 7 1.98 -9.72 -7.69
C LEU A 7 3.18 -9.28 -6.86
N SER A 8 3.44 -9.90 -5.71
CA SER A 8 4.64 -9.59 -4.91
C SER A 8 5.95 -9.85 -5.66
N GLN A 9 5.95 -10.75 -6.64
CA GLN A 9 7.13 -11.04 -7.45
C GLN A 9 7.33 -10.03 -8.61
N HIS A 10 6.32 -9.22 -8.93
CA HIS A 10 6.43 -8.21 -9.99
C HIS A 10 7.25 -6.99 -9.53
N LYS A 11 8.30 -6.69 -10.31
CA LYS A 11 9.19 -5.54 -10.07
C LYS A 11 8.63 -4.20 -10.57
N ASN A 12 7.61 -4.24 -11.44
CA ASN A 12 7.10 -3.05 -12.15
C ASN A 12 5.78 -2.50 -11.59
N LEU A 13 5.46 -2.79 -10.32
CA LEU A 13 4.28 -2.20 -9.68
C LEU A 13 4.54 -0.73 -9.37
N SER A 14 3.50 0.09 -9.45
CA SER A 14 3.56 1.44 -8.88
C SER A 14 3.87 1.35 -7.39
N VAL A 15 4.79 2.18 -6.92
CA VAL A 15 5.25 2.17 -5.52
C VAL A 15 4.85 3.46 -4.83
N ILE A 16 4.21 3.33 -3.66
CA ILE A 16 4.07 4.42 -2.69
C ILE A 16 5.09 4.16 -1.58
N ASP A 17 6.12 5.02 -1.50
CA ASP A 17 7.18 4.86 -0.53
C ASP A 17 6.95 5.76 0.71
N LEU A 18 6.64 5.12 1.83
CA LEU A 18 6.37 5.75 3.12
C LEU A 18 7.54 5.60 4.12
N HIS A 19 8.57 4.80 3.83
CA HIS A 19 9.58 4.45 4.86
C HIS A 19 10.46 5.62 5.31
N LYS A 20 10.47 6.71 4.54
CA LYS A 20 11.27 7.93 4.84
C LYS A 20 10.53 8.94 5.69
N PHE A 21 9.22 8.78 5.90
CA PHE A 21 8.45 9.68 6.72
C PHE A 21 8.78 9.45 8.20
N LYS A 22 9.17 10.53 8.89
CA LYS A 22 9.42 10.49 10.35
C LYS A 22 8.12 10.54 11.15
N ASN A 23 7.06 11.05 10.55
CA ASN A 23 5.76 11.26 11.15
C ASN A 23 4.72 10.39 10.44
N SER A 24 4.05 9.53 11.20
CA SER A 24 3.00 8.67 10.66
C SER A 24 1.78 9.42 10.13
N TYR A 25 1.49 10.63 10.64
CA TYR A 25 0.37 11.43 10.16
C TYR A 25 0.62 11.93 8.73
N GLU A 26 1.78 12.54 8.50
CA GLU A 26 2.23 12.96 7.16
C GLU A 26 2.30 11.78 6.18
N ALA A 27 2.75 10.61 6.65
CA ALA A 27 2.78 9.40 5.84
C ALA A 27 1.38 8.95 5.40
N LEU A 28 0.37 9.08 6.28
CA LEU A 28 -1.01 8.71 5.96
C LEU A 28 -1.68 9.72 5.02
N GLU A 29 -1.45 11.02 5.21
CA GLU A 29 -1.93 12.05 4.28
C GLU A 29 -1.33 11.83 2.87
N PHE A 30 -0.03 11.56 2.79
CA PHE A 30 0.62 11.24 1.52
C PHE A 30 0.09 9.95 0.90
N LEU A 31 -0.13 8.90 1.72
CA LEU A 31 -0.71 7.65 1.26
C LEU A 31 -2.09 7.85 0.62
N GLU A 32 -2.96 8.64 1.24
CA GLU A 32 -4.31 8.89 0.74
C GLU A 32 -4.29 9.62 -0.61
N LEU A 33 -3.47 10.68 -0.71
CA LEU A 33 -3.29 11.45 -1.95
C LEU A 33 -2.76 10.59 -3.08
N GLU A 34 -1.73 9.78 -2.83
CA GLU A 34 -1.11 8.95 -3.85
C GLU A 34 -1.98 7.76 -4.25
N LEU A 35 -2.70 7.12 -3.31
CA LEU A 35 -3.69 6.09 -3.63
C LEU A 35 -4.76 6.64 -4.58
N TYR A 36 -5.30 7.83 -4.28
CA TYR A 36 -6.29 8.45 -5.15
C TYR A 36 -5.72 8.81 -6.52
N ARG A 37 -4.48 9.35 -6.58
CA ARG A 37 -3.81 9.66 -7.85
C ARG A 37 -3.62 8.42 -8.72
N LEU A 38 -3.10 7.33 -8.15
CA LEU A 38 -2.87 6.07 -8.85
C LEU A 38 -4.20 5.43 -9.29
N TYR A 39 -5.22 5.47 -8.43
CA TYR A 39 -6.58 5.06 -8.77
C TYR A 39 -7.12 5.82 -10.00
N LYS A 40 -7.00 7.16 -9.99
CA LYS A 40 -7.44 8.02 -11.10
C LYS A 40 -6.70 7.76 -12.40
N ASN A 41 -5.48 7.25 -12.33
CA ASN A 41 -4.67 6.87 -13.48
C ASN A 41 -4.95 5.43 -13.97
N GLY A 42 -5.87 4.71 -13.33
CA GLY A 42 -6.22 3.33 -13.71
C GLY A 42 -5.22 2.28 -13.21
N GLU A 43 -4.39 2.61 -12.23
CA GLU A 43 -3.47 1.64 -11.64
C GLU A 43 -4.25 0.66 -10.76
N GLN A 44 -4.08 -0.63 -11.01
CA GLN A 44 -4.80 -1.67 -10.28
C GLN A 44 -4.00 -2.22 -9.10
N TYR A 45 -2.68 -2.29 -9.24
CA TYR A 45 -1.79 -3.02 -8.35
C TYR A 45 -0.69 -2.10 -7.84
N ILE A 46 -0.64 -1.93 -6.53
CA ILE A 46 0.26 -0.96 -5.88
C ILE A 46 1.06 -1.69 -4.80
N ARG A 47 2.34 -1.35 -4.69
CA ARG A 47 3.17 -1.70 -3.54
C ARG A 47 3.33 -0.50 -2.64
N ILE A 48 2.91 -0.62 -1.38
CA ILE A 48 3.16 0.38 -0.34
C ILE A 48 4.35 -0.07 0.50
N VAL A 49 5.42 0.70 0.49
CA VAL A 49 6.61 0.44 1.31
C VAL A 49 6.51 1.26 2.59
N HIS A 50 6.21 0.62 3.71
CA HIS A 50 6.12 1.27 5.03
C HIS A 50 7.34 0.99 5.92
N GLY A 51 8.29 0.18 5.45
CA GLY A 51 9.42 -0.29 6.23
C GLY A 51 9.03 -1.37 7.23
N VAL A 52 10.05 -2.09 7.75
CA VAL A 52 9.86 -3.17 8.73
C VAL A 52 9.60 -2.56 10.11
N GLY A 53 10.58 -1.83 10.65
CA GLY A 53 10.50 -1.11 11.93
C GLY A 53 9.91 -1.94 13.07
N GLU A 54 9.31 -1.25 14.04
CA GLU A 54 8.50 -1.87 15.11
C GLU A 54 7.05 -2.20 14.65
N GLY A 55 6.73 -1.94 13.37
CA GLY A 55 5.40 -2.19 12.81
C GLY A 55 4.34 -1.13 13.12
N ILE A 56 4.69 0.00 13.74
CA ILE A 56 3.76 1.11 14.02
C ILE A 56 3.16 1.66 12.71
N LEU A 57 3.99 2.00 11.73
CA LEU A 57 3.52 2.56 10.46
C LEU A 57 2.72 1.51 9.66
N LYS A 58 3.17 0.25 9.64
CA LYS A 58 2.42 -0.88 9.07
C LYS A 58 1.00 -0.95 9.64
N GLY A 59 0.84 -0.92 10.97
CA GLY A 59 -0.48 -0.99 11.61
C GLY A 59 -1.40 0.16 11.19
N LYS A 60 -0.86 1.37 11.13
CA LYS A 60 -1.61 2.56 10.69
C LYS A 60 -2.00 2.50 9.21
N VAL A 61 -1.08 2.05 8.35
CA VAL A 61 -1.36 1.83 6.92
C VAL A 61 -2.46 0.80 6.74
N HIS A 62 -2.38 -0.34 7.44
CA HIS A 62 -3.40 -1.40 7.34
C HIS A 62 -4.77 -0.94 7.83
N ASP A 63 -4.82 -0.17 8.93
CA ASP A 63 -6.06 0.43 9.43
C ASP A 63 -6.66 1.39 8.39
N ALA A 64 -5.86 2.27 7.79
CA ALA A 64 -6.30 3.17 6.72
C ALA A 64 -6.79 2.42 5.47
N LEU A 65 -6.06 1.41 5.02
CA LEU A 65 -6.44 0.59 3.86
C LEU A 65 -7.76 -0.16 4.10
N SER A 66 -7.98 -0.69 5.30
CA SER A 66 -9.21 -1.42 5.64
C SER A 66 -10.48 -0.56 5.59
N LYS A 67 -10.33 0.76 5.72
CA LYS A 67 -11.42 1.74 5.71
C LYS A 67 -11.55 2.46 4.36
N ASN A 68 -10.59 2.28 3.44
CA ASN A 68 -10.54 3.02 2.19
C ASN A 68 -11.43 2.34 1.12
N PRO A 69 -12.47 3.02 0.59
CA PRO A 69 -13.40 2.42 -0.37
C PRO A 69 -12.77 2.11 -1.73
N LEU A 70 -11.62 2.72 -2.06
CA LEU A 70 -10.89 2.44 -3.29
C LEU A 70 -10.15 1.09 -3.23
N VAL A 71 -9.92 0.57 -2.02
CA VAL A 71 -9.17 -0.66 -1.80
C VAL A 71 -10.10 -1.87 -1.88
N LYS A 72 -9.75 -2.83 -2.75
CA LYS A 72 -10.43 -4.11 -2.89
C LYS A 72 -9.93 -5.14 -1.88
N GLU A 73 -8.61 -5.30 -1.84
CA GLU A 73 -7.92 -6.22 -0.94
C GLU A 73 -6.46 -5.76 -0.78
N PHE A 74 -5.81 -6.20 0.30
CA PHE A 74 -4.39 -5.97 0.52
C PHE A 74 -3.75 -7.11 1.30
N ARG A 75 -2.43 -7.28 1.15
CA ARG A 75 -1.65 -8.32 1.83
C ARG A 75 -0.24 -7.82 2.16
N LEU A 76 0.20 -8.09 3.39
CA LEU A 76 1.58 -7.88 3.81
C LEU A 76 2.51 -8.84 3.04
N GLU A 77 3.59 -8.31 2.47
CA GLU A 77 4.64 -9.14 1.86
C GLU A 77 5.43 -9.89 2.93
N GLU A 78 6.05 -11.02 2.56
CA GLU A 78 6.71 -11.95 3.50
C GLU A 78 7.78 -11.27 4.38
N HIS A 79 8.55 -10.35 3.82
CA HIS A 79 9.59 -9.62 4.55
C HIS A 79 9.04 -8.53 5.49
N GLY A 80 7.73 -8.28 5.48
CA GLY A 80 7.06 -7.36 6.40
C GLY A 80 7.32 -5.87 6.18
N GLY A 81 8.14 -5.49 5.21
CA GLY A 81 8.48 -4.09 4.91
C GLY A 81 7.49 -3.37 3.98
N SER A 82 6.57 -4.10 3.38
CA SER A 82 5.67 -3.60 2.35
C SER A 82 4.37 -4.39 2.27
N THR A 83 3.37 -3.77 1.67
CA THR A 83 2.02 -4.31 1.49
C THR A 83 1.60 -4.15 0.03
N ILE A 84 1.13 -5.23 -0.58
CA ILE A 84 0.49 -5.20 -1.91
C ILE A 84 -0.97 -4.82 -1.73
N VAL A 85 -1.44 -3.91 -2.57
CA VAL A 85 -2.81 -3.39 -2.58
C VAL A 85 -3.41 -3.58 -3.96
N VAL A 86 -4.66 -4.04 -4.00
CA VAL A 86 -5.49 -4.09 -5.20
C VAL A 86 -6.58 -3.03 -5.09
N LEU A 87 -6.72 -2.20 -6.11
CA LEU A 87 -7.77 -1.18 -6.16
C LEU A 87 -9.03 -1.68 -6.89
N ASN A 88 -10.18 -1.12 -6.51
CA ASN A 88 -11.48 -1.31 -7.16
C ASN A 88 -11.57 -0.43 -8.41
N ILE A 89 -10.97 -0.84 -9.53
CA ILE A 89 -11.15 -0.09 -10.78
C ILE A 89 -12.60 -0.28 -11.28
N ILE A 90 -13.25 0.83 -11.60
CA ILE A 90 -14.59 0.90 -12.21
C ILE A 90 -14.49 0.62 -13.71
#